data_AF-A0A7K2MDC1-F1
#
_entry.id   AF-A0A7K2MDC1-F1
#
_cell.length_a   1.000
_cell.length_b   1.000
_cell.length_c   1.000
_cell.angle_alpha   90.00
_cell.angle_beta   90.00
_cell.angle_gamma   90.00
#
_symmetry.space_group_name_H-M   'P 1'
#
loop_
_entity.id
_entity.type
_entity.pdbx_description
1 polymer ?
#
loop_
_entity_poly.entity_id
_entity_poly.type
_entity_poly.pdbx_seq_one_letter_code
_entity_poly.pdbx_strand_id
1 'polypeptide(L)'
;AGLAGLGRYLQIFVLVPAAVLLLVRDRSGFRLLAWSFVGLALVQGAVGVHQYVTRTGASYQGEDVRAVGTFGPQDVMGMATAVALGLVCAVGIALGRSPLRQRALAAGCALVLSAPLAFSFSRGAWIATVLACSVQLVLAGPRRALVTAAAVAA
;
A
#
# COMPACT_ATOMS: atom_id res chain seq x y z
N ALA A 1 18.55 -29.51 6.67
CA ALA A 1 18.25 -28.29 5.89
C ALA A 1 16.93 -28.38 5.11
N GLY A 2 16.69 -29.44 4.32
CA GLY A 2 15.50 -29.56 3.45
C GLY A 2 14.13 -29.46 4.18
N LEU A 3 13.96 -30.13 5.31
CA LEU A 3 12.70 -30.09 6.08
C LEU A 3 12.39 -28.71 6.67
N ALA A 4 13.41 -27.99 7.16
CA ALA A 4 13.24 -26.63 7.66
C ALA A 4 12.85 -25.65 6.54
N GLY A 5 13.47 -25.79 5.36
CA GLY A 5 13.09 -25.05 4.16
C GLY A 5 11.65 -25.35 3.73
N LEU A 6 11.28 -26.63 3.62
CA LEU A 6 9.92 -27.07 3.31
C LEU A 6 8.91 -26.49 4.30
N GLY A 7 9.19 -26.57 5.60
CA GLY A 7 8.36 -25.98 6.65
C GLY A 7 8.17 -24.48 6.47
N ARG A 8 9.24 -23.74 6.12
CA ARG A 8 9.17 -22.30 5.88
C ARG A 8 8.35 -21.96 4.63
N TYR A 9 8.48 -22.72 3.55
CA TYR A 9 7.67 -22.55 2.34
C TYR A 9 6.19 -22.83 2.61
N LEU A 10 5.86 -23.94 3.28
CA LEU A 10 4.49 -24.25 3.69
C LEU A 10 3.92 -23.15 4.58
N GLN A 11 4.70 -22.64 5.52
CA GLN A 11 4.27 -21.56 6.40
C GLN A 11 3.90 -20.30 5.61
N ILE A 12 4.81 -19.79 4.77
CA ILE A 12 4.65 -18.51 4.08
C ILE A 12 3.58 -18.57 2.99
N PHE A 13 3.57 -19.64 2.19
CA PHE A 13 2.75 -19.69 0.98
C PHE A 13 1.43 -20.44 1.15
N VAL A 14 1.27 -21.24 2.21
CA VAL A 14 0.07 -22.06 2.42
C VAL A 14 -0.62 -21.72 3.73
N LEU A 15 0.07 -21.93 4.85
CA LEU A 15 -0.54 -21.86 6.18
C LEU A 15 -0.95 -20.44 6.56
N VAL A 16 -0.10 -19.45 6.31
CA VAL A 16 -0.43 -18.04 6.58
C VAL A 16 -1.61 -17.56 5.71
N PRO A 17 -1.60 -17.71 4.37
CA PRO A 17 -2.76 -17.35 3.55
C PRO A 17 -4.04 -18.09 3.96
N ALA A 18 -3.98 -19.39 4.26
CA ALA A 18 -5.12 -20.16 4.72
C ALA A 18 -5.67 -19.62 6.05
N ALA A 19 -4.80 -19.31 7.01
CA ALA A 19 -5.20 -18.72 8.28
C ALA A 19 -5.87 -17.36 8.09
N VAL A 20 -5.36 -16.49 7.20
CA VAL A 20 -6.01 -15.21 6.89
C VAL A 20 -7.40 -15.42 6.30
N LEU A 21 -7.56 -16.34 5.34
CA LEU A 21 -8.86 -16.66 4.75
C LEU A 21 -9.87 -17.20 5.79
N LEU A 22 -9.41 -17.99 6.76
CA LEU A 22 -10.27 -18.55 7.80
C LEU A 22 -10.64 -17.54 8.91
N LEU A 23 -9.75 -16.57 9.18
CA LEU A 23 -9.95 -15.55 10.22
C LEU A 23 -10.77 -14.35 9.72
N VAL A 24 -10.60 -13.95 8.46
CA VAL A 24 -11.34 -12.81 7.87
C VAL A 24 -12.69 -13.31 7.33
N ARG A 25 -13.66 -13.44 8.24
CA ARG A 25 -14.97 -14.05 7.94
C ARG A 25 -15.99 -13.10 7.33
N ASP A 26 -15.86 -11.82 7.63
CA ASP A 26 -16.86 -10.83 7.26
C ASP A 26 -16.23 -9.51 6.82
N ARG A 27 -17.08 -8.67 6.21
CA ARG A 27 -16.65 -7.39 5.63
C ARG A 27 -16.18 -6.38 6.68
N SER A 28 -16.67 -6.45 7.91
CA SER A 28 -16.24 -5.57 8.99
C SER A 28 -14.84 -5.93 9.46
N GLY A 29 -14.55 -7.22 9.63
CA GLY A 29 -13.20 -7.73 9.92
C GLY A 29 -12.19 -7.36 8.83
N PHE A 30 -12.56 -7.56 7.56
CA PHE A 30 -11.72 -7.11 6.44
C PHE A 30 -11.46 -5.60 6.46
N ARG A 31 -12.51 -4.80 6.70
CA ARG A 31 -12.40 -3.33 6.74
C ARG A 31 -11.52 -2.85 7.89
N LEU A 32 -11.59 -3.50 9.06
CA LEU A 32 -10.70 -3.21 10.18
C LEU A 32 -9.24 -3.44 9.76
N LEU A 33 -8.95 -4.61 9.18
CA LEU A 33 -7.62 -4.95 8.69
C LEU A 33 -7.12 -3.92 7.66
N ALA A 34 -7.96 -3.57 6.68
CA ALA A 34 -7.63 -2.59 5.65
C ALA A 34 -7.31 -1.21 6.25
N TRP A 35 -8.08 -0.73 7.23
CA TRP A 35 -7.75 0.50 7.94
C TRP A 35 -6.46 0.39 8.77
N SER A 36 -6.15 -0.78 9.35
CA SER A 36 -4.88 -1.01 10.02
C SER A 36 -3.69 -0.89 9.06
N PHE A 37 -3.81 -1.44 7.83
CA PHE A 37 -2.80 -1.24 6.78
C PHE A 37 -2.65 0.23 6.40
N VAL A 38 -3.76 0.96 6.27
CA VAL A 38 -3.72 2.42 6.01
C VAL A 38 -3.00 3.16 7.14
N GLY A 39 -3.34 2.86 8.40
CA GLY A 39 -2.69 3.48 9.56
C GLY A 39 -1.19 3.20 9.62
N LEU A 40 -0.79 1.94 9.41
CA LEU A 40 0.62 1.55 9.35
C LEU A 40 1.36 2.28 8.21
N ALA A 41 0.74 2.34 7.04
CA ALA A 41 1.29 3.04 5.87
C ALA A 41 1.44 4.54 6.12
N LEU A 42 0.50 5.18 6.81
CA LEU A 42 0.60 6.59 7.15
C LEU A 42 1.78 6.87 8.10
N VAL A 43 1.99 6.01 9.10
CA VAL A 43 3.14 6.12 10.01
C VAL A 43 4.45 5.94 9.25
N GLN A 44 4.57 4.85 8.48
CA GLN A 44 5.78 4.56 7.71
C GLN A 44 6.05 5.62 6.64
N GLY A 45 5.00 6.09 5.99
CA GLY A 45 5.05 7.16 5.01
C GLY A 45 5.46 8.49 5.62
N ALA A 46 4.93 8.85 6.80
CA ALA A 46 5.34 10.07 7.50
C ALA A 46 6.83 10.06 7.86
N VAL A 47 7.34 8.93 8.37
CA VAL A 47 8.78 8.76 8.62
C VAL A 47 9.56 8.88 7.31
N GLY A 48 9.07 8.26 6.22
CA GLY A 48 9.69 8.35 4.90
C GLY A 48 9.74 9.77 4.32
N VAL A 49 8.66 10.55 4.46
CA VAL A 49 8.62 11.97 4.05
C VAL A 49 9.61 12.77 4.87
N HIS A 50 9.65 12.56 6.19
CA HIS A 50 10.63 13.22 7.05
C HIS A 50 12.07 12.92 6.62
N GLN A 51 12.38 11.65 6.30
CA GLN A 51 13.69 11.24 5.77
C GLN A 51 14.05 11.95 4.47
N TYR A 52 13.11 12.02 3.53
CA TYR A 52 13.30 12.70 2.26
C TYR A 52 13.58 14.20 2.45
N VAL A 53 12.77 14.89 3.26
CA VAL A 53 12.87 16.34 3.47
C VAL A 53 14.12 16.72 4.26
N THR A 54 14.54 15.90 5.22
CA THR A 54 15.73 16.17 6.06
C THR A 54 17.03 15.61 5.48
N ARG A 55 16.97 14.91 4.33
CA ARG A 55 18.11 14.19 3.74
C ARG A 55 18.76 13.20 4.71
N THR A 56 17.92 12.46 5.42
CA THR A 56 18.32 11.36 6.33
C THR A 56 17.85 10.00 5.83
N GLY A 57 17.46 9.93 4.56
CA GLY A 57 17.02 8.70 3.91
C GLY A 57 18.19 7.78 3.53
N ALA A 58 17.89 6.75 2.76
CA ALA A 58 18.92 5.93 2.14
C ALA A 58 19.51 6.63 0.90
N SER A 59 20.77 6.32 0.59
CA SER A 59 21.41 6.81 -0.62
C SER A 59 20.68 6.32 -1.88
N TYR A 60 20.38 7.24 -2.79
CA TYR A 60 19.85 6.97 -4.13
C TYR A 60 20.48 7.95 -5.11
N GLN A 61 21.19 7.39 -6.10
CA GLN A 61 22.01 8.16 -7.04
C GLN A 61 23.02 9.11 -6.35
N GLY A 62 23.58 8.69 -5.21
CA GLY A 62 24.59 9.45 -4.47
C GLY A 62 24.03 10.43 -3.44
N GLU A 63 22.71 10.58 -3.34
CA GLU A 63 22.05 11.50 -2.41
C GLU A 63 21.20 10.73 -1.37
N ASP A 64 21.26 11.12 -0.09
CA ASP A 64 20.53 10.47 1.02
C ASP A 64 19.05 10.88 1.10
N VAL A 65 18.36 10.74 -0.02
CA VAL A 65 16.98 11.22 -0.21
C VAL A 65 15.95 10.10 -0.23
N ARG A 66 16.34 8.83 -0.39
CA ARG A 66 15.35 7.76 -0.55
C ARG A 66 14.65 7.47 0.76
N ALA A 67 13.33 7.64 0.74
CA ALA A 67 12.48 7.28 1.86
C ALA A 67 12.50 5.76 2.07
N VAL A 68 12.75 5.32 3.31
CA VAL A 68 12.82 3.90 3.71
C VAL A 68 12.02 3.59 4.99
N GLY A 69 11.35 4.59 5.56
CA GLY A 69 10.56 4.42 6.78
C GLY A 69 11.43 3.89 7.92
N THR A 70 10.85 3.07 8.79
CA THR A 70 11.59 2.45 9.90
C THR A 70 12.36 1.19 9.49
N PHE A 71 12.30 0.77 8.21
CA PHE A 71 12.99 -0.42 7.70
C PHE A 71 14.48 -0.15 7.45
N GLY A 72 14.83 1.09 7.12
CA GLY A 72 16.20 1.50 6.90
C GLY A 72 16.79 1.07 5.55
N PRO A 73 18.06 1.40 5.30
CA PRO A 73 18.69 1.21 3.98
C PRO A 73 18.90 -0.26 3.60
N GLN A 74 18.94 -1.17 4.58
CA GLN A 74 19.11 -2.61 4.35
C GLN A 74 17.85 -3.26 3.78
N ASP A 75 16.68 -2.67 4.02
CA ASP A 75 15.39 -3.08 3.45
C ASP A 75 14.67 -1.88 2.84
N VAL A 76 15.25 -1.37 1.75
CA VAL A 76 14.73 -0.26 0.96
C VAL A 76 13.35 -0.51 0.33
N MET A 77 12.89 -1.77 0.27
CA MET A 77 11.57 -2.11 -0.28
C MET A 77 10.48 -2.20 0.79
N GLY A 78 10.85 -2.39 2.06
CA GLY A 78 9.89 -2.58 3.16
C GLY A 78 8.86 -1.46 3.27
N MET A 79 9.32 -0.20 3.38
CA MET A 79 8.41 0.94 3.47
C MET A 79 7.58 1.13 2.20
N ALA A 80 8.19 1.05 1.02
CA ALA A 80 7.49 1.20 -0.24
C ALA A 80 6.35 0.17 -0.39
N THR A 81 6.59 -1.06 0.04
CA THR A 81 5.58 -2.14 0.05
C THR A 81 4.47 -1.86 1.05
N ALA A 82 4.82 -1.46 2.27
CA ALA A 82 3.82 -1.11 3.29
C ALA A 82 2.92 0.06 2.84
N VAL A 83 3.53 1.12 2.29
CA VAL A 83 2.81 2.28 1.76
C VAL A 83 1.94 1.92 0.56
N ALA A 84 2.46 1.13 -0.39
CA ALA A 84 1.70 0.63 -1.54
C ALA A 84 0.46 -0.16 -1.10
N LEU A 85 0.62 -1.12 -0.17
CA LEU A 85 -0.49 -1.91 0.34
C LEU A 85 -1.52 -1.03 1.07
N GLY A 86 -1.07 -0.09 1.91
CA GLY A 86 -1.97 0.86 2.56
C GLY A 86 -2.73 1.73 1.56
N LEU A 87 -2.08 2.20 0.49
CA LEU A 87 -2.72 2.97 -0.58
C LEU A 87 -3.78 2.12 -1.30
N VAL A 88 -3.47 0.88 -1.67
CA VAL A 88 -4.43 -0.06 -2.28
C VAL A 88 -5.62 -0.34 -1.36
N CYS A 89 -5.39 -0.46 -0.05
CA CYS A 89 -6.46 -0.59 0.95
C CYS A 89 -7.33 0.68 1.01
N ALA A 90 -6.71 1.86 1.05
CA ALA A 90 -7.41 3.14 1.08
C ALA A 90 -8.30 3.34 -0.18
N VAL A 91 -7.77 3.04 -1.36
CA VAL A 91 -8.54 3.08 -2.63
C VAL A 91 -9.70 2.08 -2.59
N GLY A 92 -9.47 0.84 -2.14
CA GLY A 92 -10.53 -0.15 -1.98
C GLY A 92 -11.66 0.31 -1.06
N ILE A 93 -11.33 0.96 0.06
CA ILE A 93 -12.33 1.53 0.99
C ILE A 93 -13.09 2.70 0.33
N ALA A 94 -12.39 3.58 -0.38
CA ALA A 94 -12.98 4.73 -1.06
C ALA A 94 -13.95 4.32 -2.18
N LEU A 95 -13.66 3.24 -2.90
CA LEU A 95 -14.50 2.68 -3.97
C LEU A 95 -15.67 1.84 -3.44
N GLY A 96 -15.55 1.32 -2.22
CA GLY A 96 -16.55 0.49 -1.57
C GLY A 96 -17.87 1.21 -1.23
N ARG A 97 -18.77 0.49 -0.55
CA ARG A 97 -20.11 0.96 -0.16
C ARG A 97 -20.16 1.61 1.24
N SER A 98 -19.04 2.15 1.71
CA SER A 98 -18.95 2.80 3.03
C SER A 98 -19.66 4.17 3.05
N PRO A 99 -20.00 4.72 4.23
CA PRO A 99 -20.51 6.09 4.35
C PRO A 99 -19.59 7.11 3.66
N LEU A 100 -20.16 8.18 3.10
CA LEU A 100 -19.43 9.18 2.31
C LEU A 100 -18.22 9.75 3.05
N ARG A 101 -18.35 10.05 4.35
CA ARG A 101 -17.24 10.55 5.17
C ARG A 101 -16.05 9.59 5.22
N GLN A 102 -16.31 8.29 5.37
CA GLN A 102 -15.24 7.28 5.40
C GLN A 102 -14.57 7.14 4.04
N ARG A 103 -15.35 7.22 2.96
CA ARG A 103 -14.83 7.17 1.58
C ARG A 103 -13.96 8.38 1.27
N ALA A 104 -14.41 9.57 1.67
CA ALA A 104 -13.64 10.81 1.51
C ALA A 104 -12.34 10.78 2.33
N LEU A 105 -12.40 10.31 3.58
CA LEU A 105 -11.20 10.13 4.41
C LEU A 105 -10.21 9.15 3.75
N ALA A 106 -10.70 8.00 3.28
CA ALA A 106 -9.86 7.00 2.61
C ALA A 106 -9.24 7.54 1.31
N ALA A 107 -9.99 8.30 0.52
CA ALA A 107 -9.45 8.98 -0.66
C ALA A 107 -8.36 10.00 -0.27
N GLY A 108 -8.59 10.79 0.79
CA GLY A 108 -7.58 11.69 1.34
C GLY A 108 -6.31 10.95 1.78
N CYS A 109 -6.44 9.81 2.47
CA CYS A 109 -5.30 8.98 2.83
C CYS A 109 -4.55 8.45 1.61
N ALA A 110 -5.26 8.00 0.55
CA ALA A 110 -4.62 7.54 -0.67
C ALA A 110 -3.80 8.65 -1.36
N LEU A 111 -4.33 9.88 -1.40
CA LEU A 111 -3.61 11.04 -1.91
C LEU A 111 -2.36 11.34 -1.08
N VAL A 112 -2.50 11.38 0.26
CA VAL A 112 -1.37 11.62 1.18
C VAL A 112 -0.29 10.54 1.02
N LEU A 113 -0.66 9.27 0.89
CA LEU A 113 0.28 8.15 0.75
C LEU A 113 0.98 8.10 -0.61
N SER A 114 0.48 8.82 -1.62
CA SER A 114 1.12 8.90 -2.93
C SER A 114 2.48 9.60 -2.85
N ALA A 115 2.62 10.60 -1.97
CA ALA A 115 3.87 11.34 -1.77
C ALA A 115 5.03 10.47 -1.21
N PRO A 116 4.89 9.77 -0.06
CA PRO A 116 5.94 8.87 0.41
C PRO A 116 6.24 7.73 -0.57
N LEU A 117 5.23 7.24 -1.31
CA LEU A 117 5.47 6.25 -2.36
C LEU A 117 6.37 6.81 -3.47
N ALA A 118 6.19 8.08 -3.87
CA ALA A 118 7.08 8.78 -4.80
C ALA A 118 8.52 8.86 -4.27
N PHE A 119 8.67 9.31 -3.02
CA PHE A 119 9.98 9.49 -2.38
C PHE A 119 10.72 8.17 -2.09
N SER A 120 10.03 7.03 -2.19
CA SER A 120 10.68 5.72 -2.11
C SER A 120 11.53 5.38 -3.35
N PHE A 121 11.32 6.09 -4.47
CA PHE A 121 11.93 5.87 -5.77
C PHE A 121 11.83 4.42 -6.29
N SER A 122 10.83 3.67 -5.84
CA SER A 122 10.59 2.29 -6.24
C SER A 122 9.66 2.21 -7.46
N ARG A 123 10.25 2.11 -8.65
CA ARG A 123 9.49 1.94 -9.91
C ARG A 123 8.53 0.74 -9.85
N GLY A 124 9.00 -0.38 -9.28
CA GLY A 124 8.20 -1.59 -9.15
C GLY A 124 6.97 -1.39 -8.25
N ALA A 125 7.13 -0.69 -7.12
CA ALA A 125 6.02 -0.39 -6.23
C ALA A 125 4.99 0.52 -6.90
N TRP A 126 5.43 1.53 -7.66
CA TRP A 126 4.53 2.40 -8.43
C TRP A 126 3.70 1.63 -9.46
N ILE A 127 4.36 0.84 -10.31
CA ILE A 127 3.67 0.06 -11.36
C ILE A 127 2.66 -0.90 -10.74
N ALA A 128 3.07 -1.65 -9.70
CA ALA A 128 2.19 -2.59 -9.02
C ALA A 128 0.99 -1.91 -8.36
N THR A 129 1.22 -0.75 -7.71
CA THR A 129 0.16 0.01 -7.05
C THR A 129 -0.85 0.56 -8.06
N VAL A 130 -0.36 1.19 -9.14
CA VAL A 130 -1.23 1.71 -10.21
C VAL A 130 -2.04 0.59 -10.83
N LEU A 131 -1.41 -0.55 -11.12
CA LEU A 131 -2.11 -1.72 -11.67
C LEU A 131 -3.20 -2.22 -10.72
N ALA A 132 -2.87 -2.40 -9.44
CA ALA A 132 -3.82 -2.88 -8.43
C ALA A 132 -5.01 -1.92 -8.26
N CYS A 133 -4.75 -0.62 -8.14
CA CYS A 133 -5.80 0.40 -8.02
C CYS A 133 -6.65 0.50 -9.29
N SER A 134 -6.05 0.35 -10.47
CA SER A 134 -6.78 0.32 -11.75
C SER A 134 -7.72 -0.87 -11.83
N VAL A 135 -7.25 -2.06 -11.43
CA VAL A 135 -8.09 -3.26 -11.36
C VAL A 135 -9.23 -3.06 -10.36
N GLN A 136 -8.98 -2.52 -9.17
CA GLN A 136 -10.04 -2.20 -8.19
C GLN A 136 -11.08 -1.24 -8.78
N LEU A 137 -10.63 -0.21 -9.51
CA LEU A 137 -11.51 0.78 -10.13
C LEU A 137 -12.39 0.16 -11.23
N VAL A 138 -11.83 -0.70 -12.08
CA VAL A 138 -12.58 -1.44 -13.10
C VAL A 138 -13.61 -2.37 -12.43
N LEU A 139 -13.21 -3.11 -11.40
CA LEU A 139 -14.10 -4.00 -10.64
C LEU A 139 -15.19 -3.24 -9.87
N ALA A 140 -14.94 -2.00 -9.46
CA ALA A 140 -15.94 -1.13 -8.83
C ALA A 140 -16.98 -0.57 -9.83
N GLY A 141 -16.70 -0.70 -11.14
CA GLY A 141 -17.63 -0.43 -12.23
C GLY A 141 -16.95 0.24 -13.43
N PRO A 142 -17.08 -0.30 -14.66
CA PRO A 142 -16.34 0.20 -15.83
C PRO A 142 -16.69 1.64 -16.19
N ARG A 143 -17.95 2.06 -16.00
CA ARG A 143 -18.35 3.46 -16.21
C ARG A 143 -17.62 4.42 -15.26
N ARG A 144 -17.43 4.04 -13.99
CA ARG A 144 -16.66 4.84 -13.02
C ARG A 144 -15.20 4.90 -13.43
N ALA A 145 -14.65 3.79 -13.91
CA ALA A 145 -13.28 3.75 -14.43
C ALA A 145 -13.09 4.70 -15.61
N LEU A 146 -13.99 4.68 -16.59
CA LEU A 146 -13.93 5.59 -17.74
C LEU A 146 -14.04 7.06 -17.36
N VAL A 147 -14.97 7.42 -16.45
CA VAL A 147 -15.12 8.80 -15.96
C VAL A 147 -13.87 9.27 -15.22
N THR A 148 -13.29 8.41 -14.38
CA THR A 148 -12.08 8.75 -13.64
C THR A 148 -10.89 8.88 -14.59
N ALA A 149 -10.75 7.99 -15.57
CA ALA A 149 -9.72 8.06 -16.60
C ALA A 149 -9.82 9.34 -17.44
N ALA A 150 -11.05 9.70 -17.86
CA ALA A 150 -11.30 10.95 -18.57
C ALA A 150 -10.94 12.18 -17.72
N ALA A 151 -11.28 12.17 -16.42
CA ALA A 151 -10.95 13.27 -15.51
C ALA A 151 -9.44 13.42 -15.23
N VAL A 152 -8.68 12.32 -15.27
CA VAL A 152 -7.21 12.34 -15.10
C VAL A 152 -6.50 12.72 -16.40
N ALA A 153 -7.11 12.46 -17.56
CA ALA A 153 -6.54 12.78 -18.88
C ALA A 153 -6.85 14.19 -19.39
N ALA A 154 -7.81 14.89 -18.77
CA ALA A 154 -8.21 16.26 -19.07
C ALA A 154 -7.37 17.28 -18.29
#